data_AF-A0A671NRN1-F1
#
_entry.id   AF-A0A671NRN1-F1
#
_cell.length_a   1.000
_cell.length_b   1.000
_cell.length_c   1.000
_cell.angle_alpha   90.00
_cell.angle_beta   90.00
_cell.angle_gamma   90.00
#
_symmetry.space_group_name_H-M   'P 1'
#
loop_
_entity.id
_entity.type
_entity.pdbx_description
1 polymer ?
#
loop_
_entity_poly.entity_id
_entity_poly.type
_entity_poly.pdbx_seq_one_letter_code
_entity_poly.pdbx_strand_id
1 'polypeptide(L)'
;MSLWMILPVIHFMYAMAMYNQHVCPVDNWMYNQSCEVDLPMQRGPTMCCTLDNVPLISKCGTLPPESCFFSLICSTGSFMVMVIVLLRYAHVIEKHQNCVLNTASLSTGWICAAGLIMVGNFQVQLA
;
A
#
# COMPACT_ATOMS: atom_id res chain seq x y z
N MET A 1 6.41 13.46 -4.41
CA MET A 1 5.00 13.01 -4.27
C MET A 1 4.62 13.32 -2.84
N SER A 2 3.72 14.26 -2.61
CA SER A 2 3.52 14.87 -1.29
C SER A 2 3.10 13.83 -0.25
N LEU A 3 3.69 13.84 0.95
CA LEU A 3 3.29 12.99 2.10
C LEU A 3 1.76 12.97 2.30
N TRP A 4 1.12 14.09 1.97
CA TRP A 4 -0.32 14.31 2.00
C TRP A 4 -1.15 13.35 1.14
N MET A 5 -0.59 12.78 0.07
CA MET A 5 -1.28 11.77 -0.73
C MET A 5 -1.12 10.35 -0.17
N ILE A 6 -0.05 10.09 0.58
CA ILE A 6 0.29 8.74 1.06
C ILE A 6 -0.38 8.48 2.42
N LEU A 7 -0.43 9.49 3.30
CA LEU A 7 -1.08 9.41 4.61
C LEU A 7 -2.55 8.93 4.59
N PRO A 8 -3.44 9.41 3.70
CA PRO A 8 -4.83 8.94 3.67
C PRO A 8 -4.94 7.47 3.24
N VAL A 9 -4.05 7.00 2.36
CA VAL A 9 -4.04 5.60 1.92
C VAL A 9 -3.64 4.68 3.08
N ILE A 10 -2.61 5.07 3.85
CA ILE A 10 -2.15 4.31 5.02
C ILE A 10 -3.25 4.26 6.09
N HIS A 11 -3.90 5.40 6.38
CA HIS A 11 -5.00 5.45 7.34
C HIS A 11 -6.17 4.56 6.92
N PHE A 12 -6.54 4.57 5.64
CA PHE A 12 -7.63 3.75 5.13
C PHE A 12 -7.32 2.26 5.23
N MET A 13 -6.09 1.84 4.91
CA MET A 13 -5.64 0.45 5.11
C MET A 13 -5.67 0.04 6.57
N TYR A 14 -5.15 0.89 7.46
CA TYR A 14 -5.20 0.64 8.89
C TYR A 14 -6.63 0.50 9.43
N ALA A 15 -7.54 1.40 9.02
CA ALA A 15 -8.95 1.34 9.43
C ALA A 15 -9.64 0.06 8.94
N MET A 16 -9.35 -0.38 7.71
CA MET A 16 -9.84 -1.65 7.16
C MET A 16 -9.30 -2.85 7.93
N ALA A 17 -8.01 -2.88 8.23
CA ALA A 17 -7.37 -3.95 8.99
C ALA A 17 -7.96 -4.09 10.40
N MET A 18 -8.19 -2.95 11.06
CA MET A 18 -8.83 -2.87 12.37
C MET A 18 -10.30 -3.32 12.31
N TYR A 19 -11.06 -2.89 11.31
CA TYR A 19 -12.48 -3.25 11.17
C TYR A 19 -12.66 -4.77 10.96
N ASN A 20 -11.75 -5.39 10.21
CA ASN A 20 -11.74 -6.84 9.97
C ASN A 20 -11.01 -7.65 11.05
N GLN A 21 -10.59 -7.03 12.17
CA GLN A 21 -9.94 -7.71 13.30
C GLN A 21 -8.58 -8.36 12.98
N HIS A 22 -7.94 -7.97 11.88
CA HIS A 22 -6.60 -8.47 11.54
C HIS A 22 -5.52 -7.85 12.42
N VAL A 23 -5.82 -6.69 13.01
CA VAL A 23 -4.86 -5.85 13.70
C VAL A 23 -5.52 -5.21 14.92
N CYS A 24 -4.72 -5.01 15.98
CA CYS A 24 -5.11 -4.34 17.22
C CYS A 24 -4.91 -2.81 17.19
N PRO A 25 -5.63 -2.06 18.04
CA PRO A 25 -5.45 -0.62 18.16
C PRO A 25 -4.02 -0.29 18.60
N VAL A 26 -3.42 0.73 17.99
CA VAL A 26 -2.07 1.20 18.33
C VAL A 26 -1.99 1.63 19.80
N ASP A 27 -3.09 2.16 20.34
CA ASP A 27 -3.16 2.62 21.73
C ASP A 27 -3.14 1.47 22.75
N ASN A 28 -3.48 0.23 22.36
CA ASN A 28 -3.56 -0.91 23.28
C ASN A 28 -3.21 -2.26 22.60
N TRP A 29 -2.02 -2.36 22.02
CA TRP A 29 -1.47 -3.57 21.41
C TRP A 29 -0.63 -4.48 22.34
N MET A 30 -0.51 -4.12 23.63
CA MET A 30 0.37 -4.83 24.58
C MET A 30 -0.27 -6.15 25.04
N TYR A 31 0.43 -7.26 24.78
CA TYR A 31 0.04 -8.61 25.22
C TYR A 31 -0.26 -8.62 26.74
N ASN A 32 -1.34 -9.30 27.14
CA ASN A 32 -1.91 -9.36 28.51
C ASN A 32 -2.70 -8.12 29.00
N GLN A 33 -2.34 -6.89 28.59
CA GLN A 33 -3.11 -5.68 28.95
C GLN A 33 -4.33 -5.45 28.06
N SER A 34 -4.30 -5.86 26.79
CA SER A 34 -5.45 -5.73 25.88
C SER A 34 -6.67 -6.56 26.34
N CYS A 35 -6.45 -7.62 27.13
CA CYS A 35 -7.49 -8.54 27.60
C CYS A 35 -8.42 -7.96 28.69
N GLU A 36 -7.97 -6.93 29.40
CA GLU A 36 -8.67 -6.36 30.56
C GLU A 36 -9.68 -5.28 30.18
N VAL A 37 -9.65 -4.81 28.93
CA VAL A 37 -10.43 -3.65 28.46
C VAL A 37 -11.30 -4.04 27.27
N ASP A 38 -12.63 -3.94 27.45
CA ASP A 38 -13.59 -4.07 26.36
C ASP A 38 -13.44 -2.89 25.38
N LEU A 39 -12.76 -3.14 24.26
CA LEU A 39 -12.63 -2.15 23.18
C LEU A 39 -13.86 -2.24 22.26
N PRO A 40 -14.53 -1.13 21.93
CA PRO A 40 -15.78 -1.12 21.14
C PRO A 40 -15.60 -1.68 19.72
N MET A 41 -14.36 -1.81 19.27
CA MET A 41 -13.99 -2.31 17.95
C MET A 41 -13.61 -3.79 17.95
N GLN A 42 -13.34 -4.42 19.11
CA GLN A 42 -13.06 -5.85 19.21
C GLN A 42 -14.37 -6.63 19.42
N ARG A 43 -14.78 -7.41 18.42
CA ARG A 43 -16.09 -8.12 18.41
C ARG A 43 -15.99 -9.63 18.56
N GLY A 44 -14.78 -10.16 18.80
CA GLY A 44 -14.48 -11.59 18.87
C GLY A 44 -14.46 -12.17 20.31
N PRO A 45 -14.47 -13.51 20.45
CA PRO A 45 -14.46 -14.19 21.74
C PRO A 45 -13.10 -14.10 22.50
N THR A 46 -12.04 -13.66 21.82
CA THR A 46 -10.71 -13.42 22.39
C THR A 46 -10.43 -11.93 22.45
N MET A 47 -10.60 -11.33 23.63
CA MET A 47 -10.29 -9.91 23.91
C MET A 47 -8.78 -9.60 23.91
N CYS A 48 -7.94 -10.61 23.74
CA CYS A 48 -6.49 -10.50 23.86
C CYS A 48 -5.81 -10.32 22.51
N CYS A 49 -5.04 -9.24 22.35
CA CYS A 49 -4.10 -9.09 21.25
C CYS A 49 -2.94 -10.08 21.41
N THR A 50 -2.79 -11.00 20.47
CA THR A 50 -1.62 -11.89 20.37
C THR A 50 -0.50 -11.20 19.59
N LEU A 51 0.71 -11.77 19.63
CA LEU A 51 1.86 -11.26 18.86
C LEU A 51 1.58 -11.22 17.34
N ASP A 52 0.64 -12.04 16.87
CA ASP A 52 0.23 -12.11 15.46
C ASP A 52 -0.62 -10.92 15.00
N ASN A 53 -1.28 -10.22 15.93
CA ASN A 53 -2.27 -9.17 15.67
C ASN A 53 -1.73 -7.75 15.95
N VAL A 54 -0.43 -7.64 16.22
CA VAL A 54 0.25 -6.37 16.48
C VAL A 54 0.17 -5.46 15.23
N PRO A 55 -0.23 -4.17 15.34
CA PRO A 55 -0.29 -3.20 14.23
C PRO A 55 1.07 -2.87 13.61
N LEU A 56 1.61 -3.84 12.88
CA LEU A 56 2.77 -3.69 12.03
C LEU A 56 2.29 -3.33 10.63
N ILE A 57 3.01 -2.40 9.98
CA ILE A 57 2.74 -1.99 8.58
C ILE A 57 2.74 -3.22 7.65
N SER A 58 3.62 -4.18 7.93
CA SER A 58 3.70 -5.45 7.18
C SER A 58 2.44 -6.30 7.34
N LYS A 59 1.72 -6.22 8.47
CA LYS A 59 0.53 -7.04 8.74
C LYS A 59 -0.76 -6.41 8.16
N CYS A 60 -0.89 -5.08 8.21
CA CYS A 60 -2.07 -4.32 7.73
C CYS A 60 -2.32 -4.35 6.21
N GLY A 61 -1.62 -5.20 5.46
CA GLY A 61 -1.75 -5.31 4.01
C GLY A 61 -1.59 -6.73 3.49
N THR A 62 -1.68 -7.74 4.37
CA THR A 62 -1.36 -9.13 4.02
C THR A 62 -2.58 -10.02 3.81
N LEU A 63 -3.73 -9.66 4.38
CA LEU A 63 -4.96 -10.43 4.24
C LEU A 63 -5.94 -9.78 3.24
N PRO A 64 -6.88 -10.51 2.65
CA PRO A 64 -8.01 -9.88 1.97
C PRO A 64 -8.93 -9.20 2.99
N PRO A 65 -9.47 -7.98 2.76
CA PRO A 65 -9.50 -7.19 1.51
C PRO A 65 -8.37 -6.15 1.34
N GLU A 66 -7.53 -5.91 2.35
CA GLU A 66 -6.46 -4.90 2.35
C GLU A 66 -5.43 -5.12 1.24
N SER A 67 -4.95 -6.36 1.04
CA SER A 67 -3.99 -6.69 -0.02
C SER A 67 -4.54 -6.44 -1.42
N CYS A 68 -5.85 -6.63 -1.62
CA CYS A 68 -6.50 -6.39 -2.91
C CYS A 68 -6.53 -4.90 -3.24
N PHE A 69 -6.86 -4.08 -2.25
CA PHE A 69 -6.86 -2.62 -2.42
C PHE A 69 -5.46 -2.06 -2.65
N PHE A 70 -4.45 -2.60 -1.95
CA PHE A 70 -3.06 -2.24 -2.20
C PHE A 70 -2.64 -2.58 -3.64
N SER A 71 -2.97 -3.78 -4.13
CA SER A 71 -2.72 -4.18 -5.53
C SER A 71 -3.43 -3.25 -6.52
N LEU A 72 -4.68 -2.88 -6.25
CA LEU A 72 -5.45 -1.98 -7.09
C LEU A 72 -4.78 -0.60 -7.20
N ILE A 73 -4.32 -0.03 -6.08
CA ILE A 73 -3.62 1.25 -6.06
C ILE A 73 -2.30 1.17 -6.83
N CYS A 74 -1.48 0.17 -6.53
CA CYS A 74 -0.18 -0.01 -7.20
C CYS A 74 -0.34 -0.21 -8.71
N SER A 75 -1.35 -0.97 -9.14
CA SER A 75 -1.65 -1.23 -10.56
C SER A 75 -2.22 0.00 -11.26
N THR A 76 -3.08 0.78 -10.58
CA THR A 76 -3.59 2.05 -11.12
C THR A 76 -2.47 3.09 -11.22
N GLY A 77 -1.60 3.15 -10.20
CA GLY A 77 -0.44 4.02 -10.17
C GLY A 77 0.57 3.71 -11.26
N SER A 78 0.84 2.43 -11.53
CA SER A 78 1.74 2.03 -12.62
C SER A 78 1.20 2.45 -13.99
N PHE A 79 -0.11 2.27 -14.24
CA PHE A 79 -0.76 2.74 -15.46
C PHE A 79 -0.67 4.26 -15.62
N MET A 80 -0.92 5.01 -14.54
CA MET A 80 -0.82 6.47 -14.56
C MET A 80 0.62 6.94 -14.82
N VAL A 81 1.63 6.32 -14.20
CA VAL A 81 3.05 6.60 -14.47
C VAL A 81 3.38 6.35 -15.93
N MET A 82 2.94 5.21 -16.48
CA MET A 82 3.12 4.88 -17.90
C MET A 82 2.53 5.93 -18.83
N VAL A 83 1.29 6.37 -18.58
CA VAL A 83 0.64 7.42 -19.37
C VAL A 83 1.39 8.74 -19.27
N ILE A 84 1.78 9.16 -18.07
CA ILE A 84 2.52 10.42 -17.86
C ILE A 84 3.87 10.38 -18.59
N VAL A 85 4.60 9.28 -18.49
CA VAL A 85 5.91 9.11 -19.14
C VAL A 85 5.76 9.16 -20.67
N LEU A 86 4.76 8.50 -21.24
CA LEU A 86 4.49 8.53 -22.68
C LEU A 86 4.10 9.93 -23.17
N LEU A 87 3.22 10.63 -22.45
CA LEU A 87 2.84 12.00 -22.79
C LEU A 87 4.04 12.96 -22.73
N ARG A 88 4.90 12.80 -21.71
CA ARG A 88 6.13 13.59 -21.58
C ARG A 88 7.11 13.28 -22.72
N TYR A 89 7.26 12.02 -23.09
CA TYR A 89 8.10 11.60 -24.21
C TYR A 89 7.63 12.21 -25.54
N ALA A 90 6.31 12.18 -25.79
CA ALA A 90 5.70 12.78 -26.98
C ALA A 90 5.86 14.31 -27.01
N HIS A 91 5.59 15.00 -25.90
CA HIS A 91 5.77 16.46 -25.83
C HIS A 91 7.23 16.89 -26.01
N VAL A 92 8.19 16.08 -25.54
CA VAL A 92 9.62 16.39 -25.67
C VAL A 92 10.11 16.17 -27.10
N ILE A 93 9.64 15.13 -27.80
CA ILE A 93 10.06 14.85 -29.18
C ILE A 93 9.66 15.96 -30.15
N GLU A 94 8.52 16.61 -29.89
CA GLU A 94 8.05 17.74 -30.70
C GLU A 94 8.85 19.02 -30.45
N LYS A 95 9.46 19.19 -29.27
CA LYS A 95 10.07 20.46 -28.84
C LYS A 95 11.62 20.46 -28.82
N HIS A 96 12.27 19.32 -28.55
CA HIS A 96 13.74 19.25 -28.42
C HIS A 96 14.33 17.93 -28.94
N GLN A 97 15.45 18.01 -29.67
CA GLN A 97 16.21 16.86 -30.21
C GLN A 97 17.12 16.13 -29.19
N ASN A 98 16.98 16.38 -27.88
CA ASN A 98 17.81 15.73 -26.85
C ASN A 98 17.38 14.28 -26.61
N CYS A 99 17.83 13.39 -27.50
CA CYS A 99 17.42 11.98 -27.59
C CYS A 99 17.78 11.16 -26.34
N VAL A 100 18.94 11.44 -25.72
CA VAL A 100 19.46 10.64 -24.60
C VAL A 100 18.64 10.83 -23.33
N LEU A 101 18.36 12.08 -22.93
CA LEU A 101 17.62 12.35 -21.70
C LEU A 101 16.15 11.90 -21.80
N ASN A 102 15.56 12.05 -22.99
CA ASN A 102 14.20 11.58 -23.25
C ASN A 102 14.10 10.05 -23.12
N THR A 103 15.05 9.32 -23.73
CA THR A 103 15.13 7.85 -23.65
C THR A 103 15.42 7.38 -22.22
N ALA A 104 16.28 8.07 -21.48
CA ALA A 104 16.57 7.74 -20.08
C ALA A 104 15.34 7.94 -19.17
N SER A 105 14.54 8.99 -19.41
CA SER A 105 13.29 9.22 -18.67
C SER A 105 12.23 8.16 -18.97
N LEU A 106 12.19 7.68 -20.22
CA LEU A 106 11.31 6.60 -20.64
C LEU A 106 11.69 5.29 -19.95
N SER A 107 12.97 4.90 -19.99
CA SER A 107 13.44 3.65 -19.40
C SER A 107 13.25 3.62 -17.87
N THR A 108 13.57 4.70 -17.18
CA THR A 108 13.34 4.83 -15.73
C THR A 108 11.84 4.80 -15.38
N GLY A 109 10.99 5.40 -16.22
CA GLY A 109 9.53 5.34 -16.09
C GLY A 109 8.97 3.91 -16.20
N TRP A 110 9.43 3.14 -17.20
CA TRP A 110 9.06 1.73 -17.37
C TRP A 110 9.53 0.86 -16.19
N ILE A 111 10.75 1.06 -15.72
CA ILE A 111 11.29 0.32 -14.55
C ILE A 111 10.45 0.63 -13.31
N CYS A 112 10.08 1.90 -13.10
CA CYS A 112 9.22 2.30 -11.99
C CYS A 112 7.82 1.64 -12.07
N ALA A 113 7.19 1.65 -13.25
CA ALA A 113 5.91 1.00 -13.46
C ALA A 113 5.97 -0.52 -13.21
N ALA A 114 7.03 -1.19 -13.69
CA ALA A 114 7.25 -2.62 -13.45
C ALA A 114 7.43 -2.93 -11.95
N GLY A 115 8.20 -2.10 -11.23
CA GLY A 115 8.38 -2.24 -9.79
C GLY A 115 7.06 -2.09 -9.01
N LEU A 116 6.23 -1.11 -9.37
CA LEU A 116 4.91 -0.90 -8.74
C LEU A 116 3.97 -2.09 -8.98
N ILE A 117 3.93 -2.65 -10.19
CA ILE A 117 3.12 -3.83 -10.51
C ILE A 117 3.61 -5.03 -9.70
N MET A 118 4.92 -5.26 -9.66
CA MET A 118 5.51 -6.37 -8.92
C MET A 118 5.18 -6.29 -7.43
N VAL A 119 5.42 -5.13 -6.78
CA VAL A 119 5.11 -4.92 -5.37
C VAL A 119 3.61 -5.06 -5.08
N GLY A 120 2.75 -4.51 -5.95
CA GLY A 120 1.29 -4.58 -5.77
C GLY A 120 0.73 -5.99 -5.86
N ASN A 121 1.35 -6.86 -6.68
CA ASN A 121 0.85 -8.21 -6.95
C ASN A 121 1.65 -9.31 -6.23
N PHE A 122 2.68 -8.96 -5.47
CA PHE A 122 3.45 -9.92 -4.68
C PHE A 122 2.66 -10.33 -3.43
N GLN A 123 1.70 -11.23 -3.63
CA GLN A 123 0.94 -11.84 -2.54
C GLN A 123 1.62 -13.16 -2.14
N VAL A 124 2.26 -13.17 -0.97
CA VAL A 124 2.72 -14.43 -0.37
C VAL A 124 1.47 -15.12 0.17
N GLN A 125 0.96 -16.12 -0.54
CA GLN A 125 -0.09 -16.98 -0.04
C GLN A 125 0.46 -17.74 1.17
N LEU A 126 0.24 -17.21 2.37
CA LEU A 126 0.39 -17.96 3.60
C LEU A 126 -0.78 -18.95 3.65
N ALA A 127 -0.60 -20.10 2.99
CA ALA A 127 -1.49 -21.25 3.08
C ALA A 127 -1.22 -22.04 4.35
#